data_AF-A0A965I7G2-F1
#
_entry.id   AF-A0A965I7G2-F1
#
_cell.length_a   1.000
_cell.length_b   1.000
_cell.length_c   1.000
_cell.angle_alpha   90.00
_cell.angle_beta   90.00
_cell.angle_gamma   90.00
#
_symmetry.space_group_name_H-M   'P 1'
#
loop_
_entity.id
_entity.type
_entity.pdbx_description
1 polymer ?
#
loop_
_entity_poly.entity_id
_entity_poly.type
_entity_poly.pdbx_seq_one_letter_code
_entity_poly.pdbx_strand_id
1 'polypeptide(L)' 'MIPADGEVYLKPGGYHLMFMKLKQQMIPMDVHQVTLTFKNSGSITIPMTVHKMSHGMKHSH' A
#
# COMPACT_ATOMS: atom_id res chain seq x y z
N MET A 1 -7.18 -7.54 12.68
CA MET A 1 -8.34 -8.37 12.29
C MET A 1 -9.28 -7.48 11.51
N ILE A 2 -9.78 -7.92 10.36
CA ILE A 2 -10.83 -7.21 9.63
C ILE A 2 -12.14 -7.93 9.99
N PRO A 3 -13.13 -7.26 10.61
CA PRO A 3 -14.39 -7.90 10.96
C PRO A 3 -15.19 -8.26 9.70
N ALA A 4 -16.18 -9.16 9.84
CA ALA A 4 -17.11 -9.46 8.76
C ALA A 4 -17.83 -8.17 8.32
N ASP A 5 -17.99 -7.98 7.01
CA ASP A 5 -18.50 -6.75 6.39
C ASP A 5 -17.72 -5.47 6.74
N GLY A 6 -16.50 -5.63 7.27
CA GLY A 6 -15.60 -4.54 7.63
C GLY A 6 -14.63 -4.19 6.51
N GLU A 7 -14.22 -2.93 6.48
CA GLU A 7 -13.22 -2.40 5.55
C GLU A 7 -12.06 -1.76 6.32
N VAL A 8 -10.86 -1.80 5.72
CA VAL A 8 -9.68 -1.09 6.23
C VAL A 8 -9.10 -0.25 5.10
N TYR A 9 -8.92 1.03 5.38
CA TYR A 9 -8.39 1.99 4.42
C TYR A 9 -6.89 2.14 4.59
N LEU A 10 -6.15 1.88 3.51
CA LEU A 10 -4.73 2.16 3.42
C LEU A 10 -4.54 3.53 2.77
N LYS A 11 -4.10 4.52 3.55
CA LYS A 11 -3.95 5.91 3.10
C LYS A 11 -2.80 6.63 3.79
N PRO A 12 -2.20 7.65 3.13
CA PRO A 12 -1.24 8.54 3.80
C PRO A 12 -1.84 9.14 5.08
N GLY A 13 -1.05 9.16 6.16
CA GLY A 13 -1.50 9.65 7.47
C GLY A 13 -2.32 8.66 8.29
N GLY A 14 -2.52 7.44 7.81
CA GLY A 14 -3.13 6.34 8.55
C GLY A 14 -2.38 5.03 8.32
N TYR A 15 -3.12 3.92 8.29
CA TYR A 15 -2.56 2.63 7.91
C TYR A 15 -2.00 2.70 6.50
N HIS A 16 -0.79 2.18 6.32
CA HIS A 16 -0.14 2.12 5.02
C HIS A 16 0.77 0.89 4.98
N LEU A 17 1.02 0.39 3.77
CA LEU A 17 1.98 -0.68 3.52
C LEU A 17 3.35 -0.06 3.31
N MET A 18 4.37 -0.64 3.95
CA MET A 18 5.75 -0.20 3.79
C MET A 18 6.54 -1.27 3.04
N PHE A 19 7.05 -0.91 1.87
CA PHE A 19 7.97 -1.76 1.11
C PHE A 19 9.39 -1.54 1.61
N MET A 20 10.01 -2.59 2.16
CA MET A 20 11.35 -2.53 2.76
C MET A 20 12.41 -3.08 1.80
N LYS A 21 13.61 -2.48 1.83
CA LYS A 21 14.79 -2.96 1.09
C LYS A 21 14.50 -3.21 -0.41
N LEU A 22 13.88 -2.24 -1.06
CA LEU A 22 13.64 -2.28 -2.50
C LEU A 22 14.97 -2.48 -3.25
N LYS A 23 15.00 -3.46 -4.16
CA LYS A 23 16.19 -3.79 -4.96
C LYS A 23 16.38 -2.85 -6.15
N GLN A 24 15.33 -2.11 -6.51
CA GLN A 24 15.27 -1.26 -7.69
C GLN A 24 14.53 0.03 -7.35
N GLN A 25 14.88 1.11 -8.06
CA GLN A 25 14.19 2.39 -7.97
C GLN A 25 12.78 2.24 -8.55
N MET A 26 11.77 2.75 -7.84
CA MET A 26 10.39 2.81 -8.35
C MET A 26 10.25 3.95 -9.36
N ILE A 27 9.70 3.65 -10.54
CA ILE A 27 9.48 4.62 -11.62
C ILE A 27 7.99 5.00 -11.63
N PRO A 28 7.65 6.31 -11.70
CA PRO A 28 6.26 6.73 -11.78
C PRO A 28 5.52 6.07 -12.95
N MET A 29 4.26 5.68 -12.72
CA MET A 29 3.38 4.98 -13.64
C MET A 29 3.69 3.50 -13.89
N ASP A 30 4.79 2.96 -13.35
CA ASP A 30 5.02 1.51 -13.38
C ASP A 30 3.95 0.77 -12.59
N VAL A 31 3.57 -0.42 -13.07
CA VAL A 31 2.60 -1.30 -12.41
C VAL A 31 3.32 -2.54 -11.92
N HIS A 32 3.28 -2.77 -10.61
CA HIS A 32 3.83 -3.96 -9.99
C HIS A 32 2.72 -4.87 -9.48
N GLN A 33 2.86 -6.18 -9.69
CA GLN A 33 1.96 -7.16 -9.08
C GLN A 33 2.37 -7.35 -7.62
N VAL A 34 1.44 -7.08 -6.70
CA VAL A 34 1.65 -7.22 -5.25
C VAL A 34 0.74 -8.32 -4.73
N THR A 35 1.31 -9.30 -4.04
CA THR A 35 0.56 -10.36 -3.40
C THR A 35 0.33 -10.04 -1.92
N LEU A 36 -0.93 -9.92 -1.52
CA LEU A 36 -1.35 -9.76 -0.13
C LEU A 36 -1.77 -11.12 0.42
N THR A 37 -1.08 -11.59 1.46
CA THR A 37 -1.38 -12.86 2.12
C THR A 37 -2.14 -12.63 3.41
N PHE A 38 -3.36 -13.12 3.47
CA PHE A 38 -4.23 -13.12 4.63
C PHE A 38 -4.15 -14.45 5.36
N LYS A 39 -3.95 -14.40 6.67
CA LYS A 39 -3.83 -15.60 7.52
C LYS A 39 -4.98 -16.60 7.34
N ASN A 40 -6.21 -16.11 7.19
CA ASN A 40 -7.41 -16.94 7.17
C ASN A 40 -8.06 -17.09 5.78
N SER A 41 -7.57 -16.36 4.77
CA SER A 41 -8.24 -16.27 3.45
C SER A 41 -7.28 -16.53 2.28
N GLY A 42 -6.03 -16.89 2.56
CA GLY A 42 -5.02 -17.13 1.54
C GLY A 42 -4.46 -15.85 0.93
N SER A 43 -3.97 -15.93 -0.29
CA SER A 43 -3.29 -14.82 -0.97
C SER A 43 -4.09 -14.28 -2.13
N ILE A 44 -4.09 -12.95 -2.29
CA ILE A 44 -4.62 -12.27 -3.47
C ILE A 44 -3.49 -11.50 -4.14
N THR A 45 -3.47 -11.46 -5.48
CA THR A 45 -2.52 -10.67 -6.24
C THR A 45 -3.26 -9.51 -6.90
N ILE A 46 -2.76 -8.29 -6.68
CA ILE A 46 -3.35 -7.06 -7.22
C ILE A 46 -2.30 -6.24 -7.97
N PRO A 47 -2.67 -5.58 -9.08
CA PRO A 47 -1.80 -4.59 -9.70
C PRO A 47 -1.75 -3.32 -8.85
N MET A 48 -0.54 -2.83 -8.56
CA MET A 48 -0.32 -1.59 -7.82
C MET A 48 0.54 -0.63 -8.66
N THR A 49 -0.03 0.52 -8.99
CA THR A 49 0.63 1.56 -9.79
C THR A 49 1.47 2.47 -8.91
N VAL A 50 2.71 2.74 -9.32
CA VAL A 50 3.60 3.69 -8.66
C VAL A 50 3.15 5.11 -8.97
N HIS A 51 2.71 5.84 -7.95
CA HIS A 51 2.43 7.27 -8.06
C HIS A 51 3.53 8.10 -7.40
N LYS A 52 3.75 9.31 -7.92
CA LYS A 52 4.61 10.28 -7.26
C LYS A 52 4.01 10.61 -5.90
N MET A 53 4.83 10.59 -4.86
CA MET A 53 4.46 11.04 -3.53
C MET A 53 4.20 12.55 -3.58
N SER A 54 2.93 12.96 -3.63
CA SER A 54 2.56 14.35 -3.34
C SER A 54 2.66 14.55 -1.83
N HIS A 55 3.63 15.35 -1.38
CA HIS A 55 3.76 15.74 0.03
C HIS A 55 2.55 16.61 0.44
N GLY A 56 1.47 15.95 0.82
CA GLY A 56 0.28 16.55 1.43
C GLY A 56 0.24 16.37 2.94
N MET A 57 1.36 16.56 3.64
CA MET A 57 1.40 16.64 5.10
C MET A 57 1.91 18.02 5.48
N LYS A 58 0.97 18.96 5.68
CA LYS A 58 1.25 20.19 6.42
C LYS A 58 1.58 19.77 7.86
N HIS A 59 2.85 19.71 8.20
CA HIS A 59 3.25 19.78 9.61
C HIS A 59 2.98 21.22 10.08
N SER A 60 1.91 21.42 10.85
CA SER A 60 1.81 22.63 11.66
C SER A 60 2.81 22.48 12.80
N HIS A 61 3.78 23.39 12.86
CA HIS A 61 4.38 23.78 14.13
C HIS A 61 3.40 24.65 14.92
#